data_AF-A0A6G2VHE4-F1
#
_entry.id   AF-A0A6G2VHE4-F1
#
_cell.length_a   1.000
_cell.length_b   1.000
_cell.length_c   1.000
_cell.angle_alpha   90.00
_cell.angle_beta   90.00
_cell.angle_gamma   90.00
#
_symmetry.space_group_name_H-M   'P 1'
#
loop_
_entity.id
_entity.type
_entity.pdbx_description
1 polymer ?
#
loop_
_entity_poly.entity_id
_entity_poly.type
_entity_poly.pdbx_seq_one_letter_code
_entity_poly.pdbx_strand_id
1 'polypeptide(L)'
;MANVITASEPSWITPFAGLSPRCFGKLLTTLWRDGADVVHRGRPWSLPLEDRVLLITAYWRTNLTLRQLAPLFGVSKSTAGRVINHLGPLLALQPRKRFAKDTVLIVDGTLVPTRD
;
A
#
# COMPACT_ATOMS: atom_id res chain seq x y z
N MET A 1 0.76 13.95 18.11
CA MET A 1 -0.60 13.94 17.53
C MET A 1 -1.09 12.51 17.61
N ALA A 2 -2.27 12.27 18.17
CA ALA A 2 -2.85 10.93 18.17
C ALA A 2 -3.20 10.53 16.73
N ASN A 3 -2.85 9.31 16.34
CA ASN A 3 -3.31 8.68 15.11
C ASN A 3 -4.78 8.26 15.27
N VAL A 4 -5.62 8.63 14.30
CA VAL A 4 -7.05 8.26 14.27
C VAL A 4 -7.24 6.93 13.55
N ILE A 5 -6.47 6.71 12.48
CA ILE A 5 -6.47 5.50 11.68
C ILE A 5 -5.18 4.72 11.99
N THR A 6 -5.34 3.42 12.26
CA THR A 6 -4.23 2.49 12.46
C THR A 6 -4.61 1.09 12.03
N ALA A 7 -3.63 0.34 11.53
CA ALA A 7 -3.75 -1.07 11.17
C ALA A 7 -3.82 -2.00 12.40
N SER A 8 -3.47 -1.51 13.59
CA SER A 8 -3.67 -2.27 14.84
C SER A 8 -5.15 -2.46 15.19
N GLU A 9 -6.03 -1.64 14.63
CA GLU A 9 -7.47 -1.72 14.79
C GLU A 9 -8.09 -2.26 13.47
N PRO A 10 -8.47 -3.56 13.42
CA PRO A 10 -8.83 -4.24 12.17
C PRO A 10 -10.04 -3.64 11.45
N SER A 11 -10.90 -2.93 12.18
CA SER A 11 -12.07 -2.25 11.61
C SER A 11 -11.69 -1.17 10.59
N TRP A 12 -10.47 -0.62 10.67
CA TRP A 12 -9.94 0.35 9.68
C TRP A 12 -9.34 -0.29 8.42
N ILE A 13 -8.94 -1.55 8.47
CA ILE A 13 -8.24 -2.20 7.33
C ILE A 13 -9.19 -2.33 6.14
N THR A 14 -10.37 -2.91 6.34
CA THR A 14 -11.33 -3.14 5.25
C THR A 14 -11.76 -1.86 4.51
N PRO A 15 -12.20 -0.77 5.17
CA PRO A 15 -12.65 0.43 4.46
C PRO A 15 -11.53 1.14 3.70
N PHE A 16 -10.30 1.16 4.24
CA PHE A 16 -9.21 1.95 3.69
C PHE A 16 -8.26 1.17 2.77
N ALA A 17 -8.06 -0.13 3.01
CA ALA A 17 -7.26 -0.99 2.12
C ALA A 17 -8.11 -1.77 1.11
N GLY A 18 -9.39 -2.02 1.41
CA GLY A 18 -10.25 -2.95 0.63
C GLY A 18 -9.85 -4.40 0.69
N LEU A 19 -8.99 -4.75 1.64
CA LEU A 19 -8.55 -6.11 1.89
C LEU A 19 -9.19 -6.56 3.20
N SER A 20 -9.52 -7.84 3.30
CA SER A 20 -9.78 -8.42 4.62
C SER A 20 -8.51 -8.31 5.49
N PRO A 21 -8.63 -8.23 6.82
CA PRO A 21 -7.46 -8.21 7.72
C PRO A 21 -6.48 -9.36 7.46
N ARG A 22 -7.00 -10.54 7.07
CA ARG A 22 -6.18 -11.70 6.71
C ARG A 22 -5.39 -11.47 5.42
N CYS A 23 -6.02 -10.93 4.37
CA CYS A 23 -5.33 -10.62 3.11
C CYS A 23 -4.31 -9.49 3.30
N PHE A 24 -4.62 -8.51 4.15
CA PHE A 24 -3.70 -7.44 4.52
C PHE A 24 -2.46 -7.99 5.24
N GLY A 25 -2.62 -8.91 6.20
CA GLY A 25 -1.49 -9.58 6.85
C GLY A 25 -0.60 -10.36 5.87
N LYS A 26 -1.18 -11.00 4.85
CA LYS A 26 -0.40 -11.65 3.78
C LYS A 26 0.43 -10.63 2.99
N LEU A 27 -0.17 -9.50 2.63
CA LEU A 27 0.52 -8.41 1.92
C LEU A 27 1.69 -7.84 2.74
N LEU A 28 1.49 -7.62 4.04
CA LEU A 28 2.56 -7.17 4.93
C LEU A 28 3.71 -8.18 4.97
N THR A 29 3.38 -9.47 5.03
CA THR A 29 4.38 -10.55 5.04
C THR A 29 5.20 -10.56 3.75
N THR A 30 4.58 -10.35 2.59
CA THR A 30 5.31 -10.27 1.31
C THR A 30 6.20 -9.04 1.26
N LEU A 31 5.68 -7.87 1.66
CA LEU A 31 6.45 -6.63 1.68
C LEU A 31 7.65 -6.69 2.62
N TRP A 32 7.48 -7.33 3.79
CA TRP A 32 8.57 -7.51 4.74
C TRP A 32 9.70 -8.37 4.14
N ARG A 33 9.35 -9.45 3.41
CA ARG A 33 10.32 -10.27 2.67
C ARG A 33 11.01 -9.52 1.54
N ASP A 34 10.30 -8.61 0.88
CA ASP A 34 10.83 -7.78 -0.20
C ASP A 34 11.63 -6.56 0.32
N GLY A 35 11.86 -6.48 1.64
CA GLY A 35 12.72 -5.47 2.25
C GLY A 35 12.05 -4.13 2.57
N ALA A 36 10.71 -4.08 2.60
CA ALA A 36 9.95 -2.85 2.88
C ALA A 36 10.27 -2.20 4.24
N ASP A 37 10.77 -2.99 5.19
CA ASP A 37 11.15 -2.53 6.54
C ASP A 37 12.65 -2.60 6.83
N VAL A 38 13.48 -2.71 5.79
CA VAL A 38 14.93 -2.61 5.97
C VAL A 38 15.24 -1.19 6.46
N VAL A 39 15.90 -1.11 7.62
CA VAL A 39 16.36 0.16 8.18
C VAL A 39 17.43 0.73 7.27
N HIS A 40 17.05 1.71 6.45
CA HIS A 40 17.98 2.47 5.64
C HIS A 40 18.80 3.40 6.54
N ARG A 41 20.01 3.78 6.10
CA ARG A 41 20.85 4.74 6.84
C ARG A 41 20.05 6.02 7.13
N GLY A 42 19.90 6.35 8.41
CA GLY A 42 19.19 7.54 8.86
C GLY A 42 18.25 7.29 10.03
N ARG A 43 17.35 8.25 10.27
CA ARG A 43 16.35 8.15 11.34
C ARG A 43 15.29 7.10 10.99
N PRO A 44 14.97 6.16 11.90
CA PRO A 44 13.88 5.22 11.70
C PRO A 44 12.55 5.92 11.39
N TRP A 45 11.67 5.24 10.66
CA TRP A 45 10.31 5.70 10.45
C TRP A 45 9.59 5.81 11.79
N SER A 46 8.87 6.91 12.02
CA SER A 46 8.03 7.08 13.21
C SER A 46 6.72 6.29 13.13
N LEU A 47 6.39 5.74 11.96
CA LEU A 47 5.14 5.06 11.66
C LEU A 47 5.46 3.59 11.33
N PRO A 48 4.80 2.61 11.98
CA PRO A 48 5.06 1.19 11.76
C PRO A 48 4.74 0.79 10.31
N LEU A 49 5.26 -0.35 9.84
CA LEU A 49 5.10 -0.77 8.44
C LEU A 49 3.62 -0.91 8.06
N GLU A 50 2.82 -1.46 8.96
CA GLU A 50 1.40 -1.73 8.78
C GLU A 50 0.62 -0.43 8.53
N ASP A 51 0.88 0.58 9.36
CA ASP A 51 0.27 1.91 9.21
C ASP A 51 0.79 2.63 7.96
N ARG A 52 2.06 2.44 7.58
CA ARG A 52 2.60 2.97 6.32
C ARG A 52 1.91 2.37 5.10
N VAL A 53 1.66 1.05 5.10
CA VAL A 53 0.96 0.35 4.01
C VAL A 53 -0.53 0.74 3.99
N LEU A 54 -1.16 0.86 5.15
CA LEU A 54 -2.53 1.34 5.25
C LEU A 54 -2.67 2.78 4.75
N LEU A 55 -1.69 3.65 5.02
CA LEU A 55 -1.64 5.02 4.50
C LEU A 55 -1.61 5.04 2.97
N ILE A 56 -0.78 4.22 2.33
CA ILE A 56 -0.65 4.19 0.87
C ILE A 56 -1.92 3.65 0.21
N THR A 57 -2.48 2.58 0.77
CA THR A 57 -3.73 2.02 0.23
C THR A 57 -4.90 2.99 0.42
N ALA A 58 -4.98 3.68 1.56
CA ALA A 58 -5.94 4.76 1.78
C ALA A 58 -5.75 5.92 0.78
N TYR A 59 -4.51 6.32 0.52
CA TYR A 59 -4.19 7.35 -0.47
C TYR A 59 -4.65 6.99 -1.88
N TRP A 60 -4.50 5.73 -2.30
CA TRP A 60 -4.95 5.27 -3.62
C TRP A 60 -6.45 5.04 -3.71
N ARG A 61 -7.09 4.61 -2.62
CA ARG A 61 -8.52 4.25 -2.60
C ARG A 61 -9.44 5.44 -2.36
N THR A 62 -8.95 6.46 -1.67
CA THR A 62 -9.76 7.62 -1.29
C THR A 62 -9.33 8.85 -2.09
N ASN A 63 -10.25 9.78 -2.32
CA ASN A 63 -9.95 11.05 -2.98
C ASN A 63 -9.37 12.09 -2.00
N LEU A 64 -8.72 11.66 -0.92
CA LEU A 64 -8.15 12.55 0.09
C LEU A 64 -6.79 13.09 -0.36
N THR A 65 -6.60 14.40 -0.19
CA THR A 65 -5.28 14.99 -0.41
C THR A 65 -4.31 14.55 0.69
N LEU A 66 -2.99 14.56 0.40
CA LEU A 66 -1.97 14.26 1.42
C LEU A 66 -2.06 15.16 2.66
N ARG A 67 -2.57 16.38 2.52
CA ARG A 67 -2.78 17.30 3.65
C ARG A 67 -3.93 16.86 4.56
N GLN A 68 -4.96 16.23 4.00
CA GLN A 68 -6.09 15.67 4.76
C GLN A 68 -5.73 14.30 5.33
N LEU A 69 -5.00 13.48 4.57
CA LEU A 69 -4.66 12.11 4.96
C LEU A 69 -3.61 12.04 6.07
N ALA A 70 -2.54 12.84 5.98
CA ALA A 70 -1.40 12.73 6.89
C ALA A 70 -1.77 12.90 8.38
N PRO A 71 -2.62 13.87 8.77
CA PRO A 71 -3.10 14.00 10.15
C PRO A 71 -3.85 12.78 10.67
N LEU A 72 -4.58 12.05 9.82
CA LEU A 72 -5.32 10.84 10.23
C LEU A 72 -4.39 9.72 10.70
N PHE A 73 -3.16 9.68 10.17
CA PHE A 73 -2.11 8.76 10.57
C PHE A 73 -1.13 9.37 11.57
N GLY A 74 -1.41 10.56 12.12
CA GLY A 74 -0.54 11.24 13.08
C GLY A 74 0.82 11.68 12.54
N VAL A 75 0.97 11.82 11.22
CA VAL A 75 2.23 12.20 10.56
C VAL A 75 2.14 13.52 9.80
N SER A 76 3.28 14.14 9.51
CA SER A 76 3.31 15.33 8.65
C SER A 76 3.03 14.99 7.18
N LYS A 77 2.53 15.96 6.40
CA LYS A 77 2.38 15.83 4.93
C LYS A 77 3.68 15.34 4.27
N SER A 78 4.82 15.87 4.70
CA SER A 78 6.14 15.50 4.14
C SER A 78 6.52 14.06 4.48
N THR A 79 6.16 13.58 5.67
CA THR A 79 6.38 12.18 6.07
C THR A 79 5.49 11.25 5.25
N ALA A 80 4.21 11.57 5.08
CA ALA A 80 3.29 10.79 4.23
C ALA A 80 3.80 10.71 2.78
N GLY A 81 4.26 11.82 2.21
CA GLY A 81 4.85 11.83 0.86
C GLY A 81 6.10 10.95 0.75
N ARG A 82 6.99 10.98 1.75
CA ARG A 82 8.17 10.10 1.79
C ARG A 82 7.80 8.62 1.90
N VAL A 83 6.77 8.29 2.68
CA VAL A 83 6.25 6.91 2.80
C VAL A 83 5.76 6.41 1.44
N ILE A 84 4.95 7.22 0.73
CA ILE A 84 4.43 6.85 -0.59
C ILE A 84 5.56 6.69 -1.61
N ASN A 85 6.52 7.61 -1.65
CA ASN A 85 7.65 7.51 -2.58
C ASN A 85 8.54 6.30 -2.31
N HIS A 86 8.69 5.89 -1.05
CA HIS A 86 9.54 4.76 -0.65
C HIS A 86 8.85 3.40 -0.86
N LEU A 87 7.62 3.25 -0.38
CA LEU A 87 6.91 1.95 -0.37
C LEU A 87 5.94 1.77 -1.54
N GLY A 88 5.49 2.86 -2.17
CA GLY A 88 4.59 2.83 -3.33
C GLY A 88 5.10 1.91 -4.45
N PRO A 89 6.39 1.98 -4.83
CA PRO A 89 6.96 1.08 -5.84
C PRO A 89 6.94 -0.40 -5.45
N LEU A 90 7.06 -0.75 -4.16
CA LEU A 90 6.99 -2.14 -3.69
C LEU A 90 5.55 -2.68 -3.71
N LEU A 91 4.58 -1.78 -3.54
CA LEU A 91 3.15 -2.10 -3.63
C LEU A 91 2.63 -2.14 -5.07
N ALA A 92 3.36 -1.56 -6.02
CA ALA A 92 3.06 -1.70 -7.43
C ALA A 92 3.30 -3.16 -7.84
N LEU A 93 2.22 -3.95 -7.84
CA LEU A 93 2.24 -5.36 -8.20
C LEU A 93 3.03 -5.52 -9.51
N GLN A 94 4.08 -6.35 -9.48
CA GLN A 94 4.72 -6.75 -10.72
C GLN A 94 3.66 -7.43 -11.59
N PRO A 95 3.49 -6.98 -12.85
CA PRO A 95 2.60 -7.65 -13.78
C PRO A 95 2.95 -9.14 -13.82
N ARG A 96 1.92 -9.98 -13.76
CA ARG A 96 2.11 -11.44 -13.79
C ARG A 96 2.84 -11.79 -15.08
N LYS A 97 4.00 -12.46 -14.97
CA LYS A 97 4.84 -12.77 -16.14
C LYS A 97 4.37 -13.99 -16.95
N ARG A 98 3.51 -14.83 -16.37
CA ARG A 98 2.94 -16.01 -17.01
C ARG A 98 1.43 -15.97 -16.87
N PHE A 99 0.76 -16.14 -18.00
CA PHE A 99 -0.68 -16.23 -18.10
C PHE A 99 -1.03 -17.65 -18.56
N ALA A 100 -2.22 -18.12 -18.22
CA ALA A 100 -2.71 -19.38 -18.77
C ALA A 100 -2.97 -19.19 -20.27
N LYS A 101 -2.92 -20.28 -21.05
CA LYS A 101 -3.37 -20.28 -22.44
C LYS A 101 -4.78 -19.69 -22.51
N ASP A 102 -5.02 -18.86 -23.53
CA ASP A 102 -6.28 -18.12 -23.76
C ASP A 102 -6.64 -17.05 -22.71
N THR A 103 -5.68 -16.58 -21.90
CA THR A 103 -5.94 -15.44 -21.00
C THR A 103 -6.11 -14.13 -21.79
N VAL A 104 -7.11 -13.33 -21.42
CA VAL A 104 -7.33 -11.98 -21.94
C VAL A 104 -7.05 -10.97 -20.84
N LEU A 105 -6.17 -10.00 -21.10
CA LEU A 105 -5.86 -8.90 -20.18
C LEU A 105 -6.70 -7.68 -20.52
N ILE A 106 -7.00 -6.89 -19.49
CA ILE A 106 -7.59 -5.56 -19.67
C ILE A 106 -6.48 -4.54 -19.46
N VAL A 107 -6.11 -3.82 -20.52
CA VAL A 107 -5.12 -2.75 -20.49
C VAL A 107 -5.79 -1.47 -21.00
N ASP A 108 -5.92 -0.47 -20.12
CA ASP A 108 -6.56 0.82 -20.45
C ASP A 108 -7.96 0.68 -21.09
N GLY A 109 -8.73 -0.32 -20.64
CA GLY A 109 -10.07 -0.62 -21.16
C GLY A 109 -10.10 -1.45 -22.45
N THR A 110 -8.93 -1.85 -22.97
CA THR A 110 -8.79 -2.72 -24.14
C THR A 110 -8.58 -4.17 -23.73
N LEU A 111 -9.29 -5.09 -24.38
CA LEU A 111 -9.08 -6.53 -24.25
C LEU A 111 -7.87 -6.96 -25.12
N VAL A 112 -6.77 -7.35 -24.47
CA VAL A 112 -5.53 -7.78 -25.12
C VAL A 112 -5.32 -9.28 -24.87
N PRO A 113 -5.34 -10.13 -25.91
CA PRO A 113 -5.05 -11.55 -25.75
C PRO A 113 -3.56 -11.75 -25.43
N THR A 114 -3.26 -12.57 -24.42
CA THR A 114 -1.88 -13.01 -24.18
C THR A 114 -1.57 -14.10 -25.20
N ARG A 115 -0.84 -13.74 -26.28
CA ARG A 115 -0.45 -14.70 -27.32
C ARG A 115 0.30 -15.88 -26.69
N ASP A 116 -0.06 -17.09 -27.14
CA ASP A 116 0.74 -18.31 -26.93
C ASP A 116 2.13 -18.17 -27.56
#